data_AF-A0A401TVB3-F1
#
_entry.id   AF-A0A401TVB3-F1
#
_cell.length_a   1.000
_cell.length_b   1.000
_cell.length_c   1.000
_cell.angle_alpha   90.00
_cell.angle_beta   90.00
_cell.angle_gamma   90.00
#
_symmetry.space_group_name_H-M   'P 1'
#
loop_
_entity.id
_entity.type
_entity.pdbx_description
1 polymer ?
#
loop_
_entity_poly.entity_id
_entity_poly.type
_entity_poly.pdbx_seq_one_letter_code
_entity_poly.pdbx_strand_id
1 'polypeptide(L)'
;MPQAKKDAAKGKGSRTAESESVAPAPRPDVTRRGMDMIGDLRTDALHEALGRAPIEDDTLTALLVLAFAGGNVSVASGRTSEYGARAQHARRLIDADGKLAFDRETLHQVVREVLIDVLSCRENRSKSGVVARLAGAAIGADEFLPNLATEEFLSCLSRTALEASLQGTSVLPRPRVKDTRAALVAHYADGRFVHPAALFAPAADVVAEWAEDNTPADDDDD
;
A
#
# COMPACT_ATOMS: atom_id res chain seq x y z
N MET A 1 -7.71 -39.15 -41.50
CA MET A 1 -8.34 -40.36 -42.08
C MET A 1 -7.39 -41.54 -41.85
N PRO A 2 -7.94 -42.72 -41.54
CA PRO A 2 -7.64 -43.53 -40.33
C PRO A 2 -6.90 -44.85 -40.72
N GLN A 3 -6.42 -45.72 -39.83
CA GLN A 3 -7.10 -46.73 -39.00
C GLN A 3 -5.98 -47.56 -38.34
N ALA A 4 -5.95 -47.75 -37.02
CA ALA A 4 -6.61 -48.83 -36.26
C ALA A 4 -6.11 -50.26 -36.58
N LYS A 5 -5.54 -50.95 -35.58
CA LYS A 5 -6.21 -52.10 -34.92
C LYS A 5 -5.42 -52.62 -33.71
N LYS A 6 -6.19 -52.88 -32.64
CA LYS A 6 -5.87 -53.70 -31.46
C LYS A 6 -5.75 -55.18 -31.86
N ASP A 7 -5.02 -55.96 -31.07
CA ASP A 7 -5.49 -57.18 -30.36
C ASP A 7 -4.28 -57.78 -29.60
N ALA A 8 -4.25 -57.78 -28.26
CA ALA A 8 -4.86 -58.72 -27.31
C ALA A 8 -3.92 -59.87 -26.86
N ALA A 9 -3.49 -59.73 -25.60
CA ALA A 9 -3.32 -60.77 -24.57
C ALA A 9 -2.13 -61.77 -24.56
N LYS A 10 -1.45 -61.72 -23.40
CA LYS A 10 -1.01 -62.84 -22.51
C LYS A 10 0.36 -63.50 -22.76
N GLY A 11 1.28 -63.33 -21.80
CA GLY A 11 2.13 -64.44 -21.34
C GLY A 11 3.59 -64.13 -20.97
N LYS A 12 3.84 -64.06 -19.65
CA LYS A 12 5.06 -64.46 -18.91
C LYS A 12 6.42 -63.87 -19.31
N GLY A 13 6.98 -63.08 -18.39
CA GLY A 13 8.41 -62.78 -18.34
C GLY A 13 8.76 -61.91 -17.15
N SER A 14 8.71 -62.49 -15.96
CA SER A 14 9.15 -61.88 -14.70
C SER A 14 10.54 -61.25 -14.86
N ARG A 15 10.62 -59.93 -14.71
CA ARG A 15 11.80 -59.25 -14.17
C ARG A 15 11.33 -58.26 -13.13
N THR A 16 11.46 -58.71 -11.89
CA THR A 16 11.40 -57.97 -10.64
C THR A 16 12.16 -56.66 -10.79
N ALA A 17 11.43 -55.57 -11.01
CA ALA A 17 11.88 -54.27 -10.55
C ALA A 17 11.31 -54.15 -9.14
N GLU A 18 12.19 -54.17 -8.15
CA GLU A 18 11.87 -53.75 -6.79
C GLU A 18 11.25 -52.35 -6.90
N SER A 19 9.92 -52.31 -6.82
CA SER A 19 9.26 -51.14 -6.32
C SER A 19 9.62 -51.13 -4.85
N GLU A 20 10.58 -50.29 -4.48
CA GLU A 20 10.62 -49.75 -3.13
C GLU A 20 9.23 -49.18 -2.87
N SER A 21 8.37 -50.01 -2.27
CA SER A 21 7.08 -49.61 -1.77
C SER A 21 7.36 -48.67 -0.62
N VAL A 22 7.50 -47.38 -0.95
CA VAL A 22 7.42 -46.31 0.04
C VAL A 22 6.09 -46.55 0.76
N ALA A 23 6.17 -46.94 2.03
CA ALA A 23 4.98 -47.17 2.84
C ALA A 23 4.07 -45.94 2.73
N PRO A 24 2.74 -46.11 2.55
CA PRO A 24 1.84 -44.98 2.44
C PRO A 24 2.04 -44.08 3.66
N ALA A 25 2.22 -42.78 3.41
CA ALA A 25 2.43 -41.81 4.46
C ALA A 25 1.36 -41.97 5.56
N PRO A 26 1.74 -41.88 6.85
CA PRO A 26 0.78 -41.98 7.93
C PRO A 26 -0.36 -40.98 7.70
N ARG A 27 -1.59 -41.42 7.93
CA ARG A 27 -2.75 -40.54 7.78
C ARG A 27 -2.57 -39.34 8.71
N PRO A 28 -2.78 -38.10 8.24
CA PRO A 28 -2.67 -36.94 9.10
C PRO A 28 -3.71 -37.02 10.23
N ASP A 29 -3.35 -36.51 11.40
CA ASP A 29 -4.21 -36.50 12.59
C ASP A 29 -5.55 -35.80 12.34
N VAL A 30 -5.55 -34.77 11.47
CA VAL A 30 -6.74 -34.05 11.02
C VAL A 30 -6.84 -34.12 9.50
N THR A 31 -8.03 -34.47 9.01
CA THR A 31 -8.30 -34.50 7.57
C THR A 31 -8.27 -33.09 6.98
N ARG A 32 -8.05 -32.96 5.66
CA ARG A 32 -8.15 -31.66 4.96
C ARG A 32 -9.46 -30.93 5.26
N ARG A 33 -10.60 -31.63 5.16
CA ARG A 33 -11.92 -31.07 5.51
C ARG A 33 -11.99 -30.59 6.96
N GLY A 34 -11.34 -31.31 7.88
CA GLY A 34 -11.24 -30.90 9.28
C GLY A 34 -10.43 -29.61 9.45
N MET A 35 -9.32 -29.46 8.71
CA MET A 35 -8.53 -28.23 8.69
C MET A 35 -9.30 -27.04 8.10
N ASP A 36 -10.08 -27.27 7.05
CA ASP A 36 -10.94 -26.25 6.45
C ASP A 36 -11.97 -25.74 7.48
N MET A 37 -12.68 -26.66 8.15
CA MET A 37 -13.64 -26.32 9.22
C MET A 37 -13.00 -25.57 10.39
N ILE A 38 -11.76 -25.92 10.77
CA ILE A 38 -11.01 -25.19 11.80
C ILE A 38 -10.72 -23.75 11.35
N GLY A 39 -10.43 -23.54 10.07
CA GLY A 39 -10.23 -22.21 9.49
C GLY A 39 -11.47 -21.33 9.62
N ASP A 40 -12.64 -21.87 9.28
CA ASP A 40 -13.93 -21.17 9.40
C ASP A 40 -14.21 -20.79 10.86
N LEU A 41 -14.14 -21.76 11.77
CA LEU A 41 -14.40 -21.53 13.19
C LEU A 41 -13.43 -20.51 13.82
N ARG A 42 -12.15 -20.52 13.42
CA ARG A 42 -11.17 -19.52 13.89
C ARG A 42 -11.50 -18.13 13.38
N THR A 43 -11.98 -18.02 12.15
CA THR A 43 -12.36 -16.75 11.53
C THR A 43 -13.57 -16.17 12.26
N ASP A 44 -14.60 -16.98 12.49
CA ASP A 44 -15.81 -16.56 13.21
C ASP A 44 -15.48 -16.08 14.63
N ALA A 45 -14.68 -16.85 15.37
CA ALA A 45 -14.26 -16.49 16.73
C ALA A 45 -13.42 -15.21 16.76
N LEU A 46 -12.52 -15.01 15.77
CA LEU A 46 -11.71 -13.80 15.65
C LEU A 46 -12.60 -12.57 15.41
N HIS A 47 -13.56 -12.68 14.49
CA HIS A 47 -14.49 -11.58 14.19
C HIS A 47 -15.39 -11.25 15.39
N GLU A 48 -15.91 -12.25 16.10
CA GLU A 48 -16.71 -12.02 17.31
C GLU A 48 -15.89 -11.32 18.40
N ALA A 49 -14.62 -11.72 18.59
CA ALA A 49 -13.73 -11.08 19.54
C ALA A 49 -13.43 -9.62 19.15
N LEU A 50 -13.13 -9.34 17.87
CA LEU A 50 -12.90 -7.97 17.39
C LEU A 50 -14.13 -7.07 17.57
N GLY A 51 -15.34 -7.63 17.45
CA GLY A 51 -16.58 -6.87 17.60
C GLY A 51 -17.03 -6.62 19.05
N ARG A 52 -16.49 -7.35 20.03
CA ARG A 52 -17.02 -7.33 21.42
C ARG A 52 -15.98 -7.22 22.52
N ALA A 53 -14.74 -7.67 22.29
CA ALA A 53 -13.72 -7.63 23.32
C ALA A 53 -13.27 -6.18 23.58
N PRO A 54 -12.94 -5.81 24.84
CA PRO A 54 -12.26 -4.56 25.10
C PRO A 54 -10.84 -4.62 24.51
N ILE A 55 -10.51 -3.69 23.62
CA ILE A 55 -9.19 -3.59 22.98
C ILE A 55 -8.67 -2.17 23.21
N GLU A 56 -7.44 -2.05 23.72
CA GLU A 56 -6.77 -0.76 23.88
C GLU A 56 -6.33 -0.18 22.54
N ASP A 57 -6.33 1.15 22.40
CA ASP A 57 -5.99 1.86 21.15
C ASP A 57 -4.61 1.46 20.59
N ASP A 58 -3.61 1.30 21.46
CA ASP A 58 -2.26 0.88 21.06
C ASP A 58 -2.28 -0.56 20.53
N THR A 59 -3.07 -1.46 21.13
CA THR A 59 -3.27 -2.82 20.63
C THR A 59 -4.03 -2.83 19.31
N LEU A 60 -5.08 -2.03 19.17
CA LEU A 60 -5.84 -1.91 17.92
C LEU A 60 -4.95 -1.39 16.78
N THR A 61 -4.09 -0.42 17.08
CA THR A 61 -3.09 0.12 16.15
C THR A 61 -2.06 -0.95 15.75
N ALA A 62 -1.58 -1.74 16.71
CA ALA A 62 -0.68 -2.87 16.42
C ALA A 62 -1.36 -3.95 15.55
N LEU A 63 -2.64 -4.24 15.79
CA LEU A 63 -3.42 -5.17 14.97
C LEU A 63 -3.62 -4.63 13.55
N LEU A 64 -3.84 -3.33 13.37
CA LEU A 64 -3.91 -2.70 12.05
C LEU A 64 -2.58 -2.81 11.29
N VAL A 65 -1.44 -2.62 11.98
CA VAL A 65 -0.12 -2.86 11.40
C VAL A 65 0.04 -4.32 10.96
N LEU A 66 -0.37 -5.28 11.81
CA LEU A 66 -0.30 -6.70 11.48
C LEU A 66 -1.18 -7.04 10.26
N ALA A 67 -2.34 -6.41 10.11
CA ALA A 67 -3.21 -6.62 8.95
C ALA A 67 -2.50 -6.31 7.63
N PHE A 68 -1.66 -5.26 7.58
CA PHE A 68 -0.84 -4.95 6.40
C PHE A 68 0.27 -5.97 6.11
N ALA A 69 0.64 -6.82 7.08
CA ALA A 69 1.57 -7.93 6.86
C ALA A 69 0.85 -9.24 6.46
N GLY A 70 -0.49 -9.23 6.38
CA GLY A 70 -1.29 -10.38 5.96
C GLY A 70 -0.98 -10.83 4.53
N GLY A 71 -0.82 -12.13 4.31
CA GLY A 71 -0.48 -12.69 2.99
C GLY A 71 -1.58 -12.51 1.93
N ASN A 72 -2.79 -12.14 2.34
CA ASN A 72 -3.92 -11.79 1.48
C ASN A 72 -4.00 -10.29 1.16
N VAL A 73 -3.10 -9.45 1.70
CA VAL A 73 -3.11 -7.98 1.53
C VAL A 73 -2.01 -7.52 0.58
N SER A 74 -2.38 -7.24 -0.67
CA SER A 74 -1.48 -6.68 -1.68
C SER A 74 -1.48 -5.15 -1.64
N VAL A 75 -0.30 -4.53 -1.53
CA VAL A 75 -0.13 -3.08 -1.59
C VAL A 75 0.91 -2.74 -2.66
N ALA A 76 0.51 -1.89 -3.61
CA ALA A 76 1.43 -1.35 -4.59
C ALA A 76 2.29 -0.25 -3.96
N SER A 77 3.48 -0.62 -3.46
CA SER A 77 4.41 0.34 -2.88
C SER A 77 5.37 0.92 -3.92
N GLY A 78 5.80 2.17 -3.69
CA GLY A 78 6.91 2.79 -4.40
C GLY A 78 8.29 2.31 -3.92
N ARG A 79 8.35 1.50 -2.87
CA ARG A 79 9.56 0.87 -2.30
C ARG A 79 9.64 -0.60 -2.75
N THR A 80 10.86 -1.13 -2.87
CA THR A 80 11.20 -2.33 -3.67
C THR A 80 10.71 -3.67 -3.11
N SER A 81 9.78 -3.71 -2.15
CA SER A 81 9.28 -4.98 -1.60
C SER A 81 7.76 -5.03 -1.54
N GLU A 82 7.16 -6.04 -2.14
CA GLU A 82 5.69 -6.20 -2.16
C GLU A 82 5.15 -6.67 -0.80
N TYR A 83 5.97 -7.37 0.00
CA TYR A 83 5.57 -7.89 1.33
C TYR A 83 6.68 -7.79 2.40
N GLY A 84 7.95 -7.89 1.98
CA GLY A 84 9.08 -8.08 2.91
C GLY A 84 9.26 -6.96 3.94
N ALA A 85 9.21 -5.70 3.53
CA ALA A 85 9.41 -4.56 4.42
C ALA A 85 8.30 -4.48 5.48
N ARG A 86 7.03 -4.56 5.07
CA ARG A 86 5.87 -4.53 5.99
C ARG A 86 5.91 -5.66 7.02
N ALA A 87 6.18 -6.89 6.58
CA ALA A 87 6.31 -8.03 7.48
C ALA A 87 7.51 -7.88 8.45
N GLN A 88 8.63 -7.31 7.98
CA GLN A 88 9.79 -7.01 8.83
C GLN A 88 9.46 -5.96 9.89
N HIS A 89 8.74 -4.90 9.53
CA HIS A 89 8.29 -3.87 10.47
C HIS A 89 7.33 -4.45 11.50
N ALA A 90 6.30 -5.18 11.06
CA ALA A 90 5.28 -5.77 11.93
C ALA A 90 5.85 -6.82 12.90
N ARG A 91 6.87 -7.59 12.49
CA ARG A 91 7.56 -8.56 13.37
C ARG A 91 8.07 -7.93 14.67
N ARG A 92 8.44 -6.64 14.66
CA ARG A 92 8.96 -5.95 15.86
C ARG A 92 7.92 -5.80 16.97
N LEU A 93 6.64 -6.02 16.67
CA LEU A 93 5.54 -5.98 17.64
C LEU A 93 5.29 -7.33 18.31
N ILE A 94 6.00 -8.39 17.89
CA ILE A 94 5.81 -9.76 18.34
C ILE A 94 7.03 -10.22 19.14
N ASP A 95 6.80 -10.76 20.33
CA ASP A 95 7.85 -11.34 21.16
C ASP A 95 8.29 -12.74 20.70
N ALA A 96 9.21 -13.35 21.44
CA ALA A 96 9.72 -14.69 21.16
C ALA A 96 8.65 -15.79 21.31
N ASP A 97 7.60 -15.55 22.08
CA ASP A 97 6.49 -16.48 22.32
C ASP A 97 5.35 -16.32 21.30
N GLY A 98 5.47 -15.38 20.36
CA GLY A 98 4.47 -15.12 19.33
C GLY A 98 3.31 -14.24 19.79
N LYS A 99 3.46 -13.53 20.91
CA LYS A 99 2.44 -12.60 21.44
C LYS A 99 2.80 -11.17 21.08
N LEU A 100 1.77 -10.32 21.06
CA LEU A 100 1.98 -8.88 20.97
C LEU A 100 2.66 -8.39 22.25
N ALA A 101 3.84 -7.80 22.09
CA ALA A 101 4.57 -7.13 23.16
C ALA A 101 5.40 -5.99 22.59
N PHE A 102 5.05 -4.76 22.94
CA PHE A 102 5.70 -3.55 22.43
C PHE A 102 5.51 -2.41 23.42
N ASP A 103 6.43 -1.45 23.39
CA ASP A 103 6.22 -0.14 24.01
C ASP A 103 5.64 0.84 22.97
N ARG A 104 5.11 1.97 23.47
CA ARG A 104 4.47 2.99 22.64
C ARG A 104 5.42 3.61 21.62
N GLU A 105 6.70 3.76 21.97
CA GLU A 105 7.71 4.30 21.06
C GLU A 105 7.93 3.36 19.87
N THR A 106 8.12 2.07 20.14
CA THR A 106 8.28 1.02 19.14
C THR A 106 7.05 0.95 18.24
N LEU A 107 5.85 0.98 18.81
CA LEU A 107 4.61 0.99 18.04
C LEU A 107 4.56 2.18 17.09
N HIS A 108 4.80 3.40 17.58
CA HIS A 108 4.80 4.61 16.75
C HIS A 108 5.83 4.53 15.61
N GLN A 109 7.05 4.04 15.88
CA GLN A 109 8.06 3.88 14.84
C GLN A 109 7.59 2.89 13.76
N VAL A 110 7.09 1.73 14.17
CA VAL A 110 6.62 0.69 13.25
C VAL A 110 5.44 1.19 12.39
N VAL A 111 4.48 1.88 12.99
CA VAL A 111 3.33 2.47 12.27
C VAL A 111 3.82 3.45 11.19
N ARG A 112 4.78 4.32 11.52
CA ARG A 112 5.30 5.30 10.55
C ARG A 112 6.01 4.62 9.38
N GLU A 113 6.81 3.60 9.62
CA GLU A 113 7.47 2.83 8.55
C GLU A 113 6.45 2.16 7.63
N VAL A 114 5.41 1.55 8.19
CA VAL A 114 4.32 0.95 7.40
C VAL A 114 3.58 2.00 6.59
N LEU A 115 3.26 3.17 7.16
CA LEU A 115 2.63 4.27 6.43
C LEU A 115 3.52 4.80 5.29
N ILE A 116 4.84 4.87 5.50
CA ILE A 116 5.82 5.24 4.45
C ILE A 116 5.82 4.23 3.31
N ASP A 117 5.66 2.93 3.61
CA ASP A 117 5.57 1.88 2.61
C ASP A 117 4.23 1.90 1.85
N VAL A 118 3.14 2.31 2.50
CA VAL A 118 1.76 2.24 1.95
C VAL A 118 1.33 3.51 1.21
N LEU A 119 1.61 4.70 1.76
CA LEU A 119 1.11 5.97 1.21
C LEU A 119 2.06 6.54 0.16
N SER A 120 1.53 6.87 -1.03
CA SER A 120 2.32 7.41 -2.13
C SER A 120 1.50 8.35 -3.02
N CYS A 121 2.04 9.55 -3.24
CA CYS A 121 1.51 10.55 -4.17
C CYS A 121 2.12 10.44 -5.58
N ARG A 122 2.84 9.34 -5.90
CA ARG A 122 3.42 9.14 -7.24
C ARG A 122 2.32 8.91 -8.27
N GLU A 123 2.55 9.29 -9.52
CA GLU A 123 1.59 9.08 -10.63
C GLU A 123 1.66 7.69 -11.29
N ASN A 124 2.37 6.74 -10.68
CA ASN A 124 2.55 5.39 -11.21
C ASN A 124 1.66 4.36 -10.50
N ARG A 125 1.94 3.06 -10.65
CA ARG A 125 1.17 1.97 -10.02
C ARG A 125 1.00 2.09 -8.50
N SER A 126 1.86 2.85 -7.83
CA SER A 126 1.82 3.04 -6.37
C SER A 126 0.96 4.22 -5.91
N LYS A 127 0.25 4.91 -6.82
CA LYS A 127 -0.57 6.07 -6.48
C LYS A 127 -1.68 5.68 -5.50
N SER A 128 -1.64 6.21 -4.28
CA SER A 128 -2.74 6.04 -3.32
C SER A 128 -3.92 6.99 -3.60
N GLY A 129 -3.72 8.03 -4.42
CA GLY A 129 -4.79 8.97 -4.79
C GLY A 129 -5.09 9.99 -3.69
N VAL A 130 -6.37 10.36 -3.56
CA VAL A 130 -6.80 11.45 -2.67
C VAL A 130 -6.48 11.17 -1.19
N VAL A 131 -6.47 9.91 -0.76
CA VAL A 131 -6.19 9.56 0.65
C VAL A 131 -4.76 9.89 1.08
N ALA A 132 -3.75 9.71 0.21
CA ALA A 132 -2.38 10.12 0.54
C ALA A 132 -2.25 11.65 0.61
N ARG A 133 -3.02 12.36 -0.23
CA ARG A 133 -3.11 13.82 -0.21
C ARG A 133 -3.75 14.33 1.09
N LEU A 134 -4.86 13.73 1.51
CA LEU A 134 -5.51 14.02 2.80
C LEU A 134 -4.60 13.71 3.98
N ALA A 135 -3.94 12.54 3.98
CA ALA A 135 -3.00 12.16 5.04
C ALA A 135 -1.85 13.17 5.16
N GLY A 136 -1.27 13.59 4.02
CA GLY A 136 -0.23 14.60 4.02
C GLY A 136 -0.73 15.97 4.53
N ALA A 137 -1.93 16.39 4.14
CA ALA A 137 -2.53 17.62 4.64
C ALA A 137 -2.75 17.57 6.16
N ALA A 138 -3.25 16.44 6.68
CA ALA A 138 -3.51 16.24 8.11
C ALA A 138 -2.24 16.32 8.98
N ILE A 139 -1.08 15.97 8.43
CA ILE A 139 0.20 16.00 9.16
C ILE A 139 1.09 17.21 8.81
N GLY A 140 0.57 18.17 8.03
CA GLY A 140 1.35 19.35 7.61
C GLY A 140 2.49 19.02 6.64
N ALA A 141 2.33 18.00 5.78
CA ALA A 141 3.36 17.57 4.83
C ALA A 141 3.77 18.67 3.84
N ASP A 142 2.92 19.68 3.64
CA ASP A 142 3.25 20.88 2.86
C ASP A 142 4.51 21.57 3.37
N GLU A 143 4.84 21.55 4.67
CA GLU A 143 6.06 22.16 5.23
C GLU A 143 7.35 21.51 4.73
N PHE A 144 7.28 20.25 4.32
CA PHE A 144 8.41 19.46 3.85
C PHE A 144 8.62 19.54 2.34
N LEU A 145 7.72 20.20 1.60
CA LEU A 145 7.91 20.42 0.16
C LEU A 145 9.16 21.28 -0.09
N PRO A 146 10.03 20.91 -1.04
CA PRO A 146 11.22 21.68 -1.35
C PRO A 146 10.84 23.03 -1.99
N ASN A 147 11.81 23.93 -2.10
CA ASN A 147 11.66 25.12 -2.92
C ASN A 147 11.49 24.71 -4.39
N LEU A 148 10.32 25.02 -4.97
CA LEU A 148 9.97 24.72 -6.36
C LEU A 148 10.39 25.83 -7.33
N ALA A 149 10.99 26.93 -6.86
CA ALA A 149 11.59 27.94 -7.73
C ALA A 149 12.93 27.44 -8.31
N THR A 150 12.87 26.36 -9.07
CA THR A 150 14.00 25.79 -9.81
C THR A 150 13.74 25.92 -11.30
N GLU A 151 14.81 26.03 -12.11
CA GLU A 151 14.63 26.08 -13.57
C GLU A 151 13.96 24.81 -14.10
N GLU A 152 14.25 23.65 -13.49
CA GLU A 152 13.63 22.38 -13.83
C GLU A 152 12.11 22.44 -13.69
N PHE A 153 11.59 22.76 -12.50
CA PHE A 153 10.14 22.81 -12.27
C PHE A 153 9.48 23.95 -13.05
N LEU A 154 10.05 25.16 -13.03
CA LEU A 154 9.45 26.32 -13.68
C LEU A 154 9.40 26.18 -15.21
N SER A 155 10.29 25.38 -15.81
CA SER A 155 10.23 25.08 -17.24
C SER A 155 9.01 24.26 -17.66
N CYS A 156 8.39 23.54 -16.71
CA CYS A 156 7.16 22.78 -16.92
C CYS A 156 5.90 23.67 -16.93
N LEU A 157 6.00 24.93 -16.50
CA LEU A 157 4.87 25.86 -16.46
C LEU A 157 4.64 26.50 -17.83
N SER A 158 3.37 26.66 -18.19
CA SER A 158 2.98 27.55 -19.29
C SER A 158 3.35 29.00 -18.94
N ARG A 159 3.44 29.88 -19.96
CA ARG A 159 3.68 31.32 -19.72
C ARG A 159 2.66 31.89 -18.73
N THR A 160 1.39 31.58 -18.92
CA THR A 160 0.30 32.06 -18.05
C THR A 160 0.45 31.56 -16.61
N ALA A 161 0.79 30.28 -16.39
CA ALA A 161 1.00 29.73 -15.06
C ALA A 161 2.23 30.31 -14.37
N LEU A 162 3.31 30.54 -15.11
CA LEU A 162 4.51 31.20 -14.61
C LEU A 162 4.20 32.65 -14.20
N GLU A 163 3.47 33.40 -15.03
CA GLU A 163 3.09 34.79 -14.72
C GLU A 163 2.14 34.87 -13.51
N ALA A 164 1.21 33.93 -13.35
CA ALA A 164 0.40 33.82 -12.14
C ALA A 164 1.25 33.56 -10.88
N SER A 165 2.33 32.80 -11.00
CA SER A 165 3.27 32.53 -9.91
C SER A 165 4.08 33.76 -9.46
N LEU A 166 4.05 34.86 -10.23
CA LEU A 166 4.69 36.13 -9.87
C LEU A 166 3.83 36.97 -8.91
N GLN A 167 2.55 36.64 -8.75
CA GLN A 167 1.64 37.40 -7.90
C GLN A 167 2.13 37.42 -6.45
N GLY A 168 2.21 38.62 -5.86
CA GLY A 168 2.74 38.81 -4.51
C GLY A 168 4.28 38.86 -4.42
N THR A 169 4.99 38.71 -5.54
CA THR A 169 6.44 38.89 -5.61
C THR A 169 6.82 40.26 -6.20
N SER A 170 8.09 40.65 -6.08
CA SER A 170 8.63 41.83 -6.76
C SER A 170 9.11 41.55 -8.20
N VAL A 171 8.91 40.33 -8.71
CA VAL A 171 9.40 39.91 -10.02
C VAL A 171 8.39 40.30 -11.11
N LEU A 172 8.86 40.98 -12.15
CA LEU A 172 8.01 41.38 -13.28
C LEU A 172 8.15 40.40 -14.46
N PRO A 173 7.05 40.16 -15.22
CA PRO A 173 7.12 39.43 -16.48
C PRO A 173 8.14 40.06 -17.44
N ARG A 174 8.95 39.23 -18.09
CA ARG A 174 9.93 39.65 -19.09
C ARG A 174 9.53 39.17 -20.50
N PRO A 175 10.03 39.80 -21.58
CA PRO A 175 9.72 39.39 -22.94
C PRO A 175 9.99 37.90 -23.21
N ARG A 176 11.12 37.40 -22.68
CA ARG A 176 11.50 35.99 -22.76
C ARG A 176 11.12 35.27 -21.48
N VAL A 177 10.35 34.18 -21.61
CA VAL A 177 9.92 33.32 -20.48
C VAL A 177 11.11 32.83 -19.66
N LYS A 178 12.20 32.46 -20.32
CA LYS A 178 13.44 32.01 -19.65
C LYS A 178 13.99 33.08 -18.69
N ASP A 179 13.92 34.35 -19.06
CA ASP A 179 14.42 35.45 -18.22
C ASP A 179 13.48 35.68 -17.03
N THR A 180 12.16 35.50 -17.22
CA THR A 180 11.19 35.52 -16.12
C THR A 180 11.45 34.40 -15.12
N ARG A 181 11.70 33.17 -15.60
CA ARG A 181 12.05 32.03 -14.73
C ARG A 181 13.32 32.30 -13.95
N ALA A 182 14.39 32.73 -14.62
CA ALA A 182 15.66 33.05 -13.97
C ALA A 182 15.49 34.13 -12.89
N ALA A 183 14.65 35.14 -13.12
CA ALA A 183 14.34 36.16 -12.13
C ALA A 183 13.55 35.60 -10.94
N LEU A 184 12.62 34.68 -11.16
CA LEU A 184 11.85 34.03 -10.10
C LEU A 184 12.72 33.08 -9.26
N VAL A 185 13.61 32.30 -9.90
CA VAL A 185 14.62 31.48 -9.22
C VAL A 185 15.50 32.37 -8.33
N ALA A 186 16.00 33.49 -8.87
CA ALA A 186 16.84 34.41 -8.12
C ALA A 186 16.10 35.06 -6.93
N HIS A 187 14.81 35.40 -7.09
CA HIS A 187 14.00 35.97 -6.02
C HIS A 187 13.83 35.00 -4.84
N TYR A 188 13.69 33.70 -5.13
CA TYR A 188 13.52 32.65 -4.12
C TYR A 188 14.83 31.90 -3.81
N ALA A 189 16.00 32.47 -4.10
CA ALA A 189 17.28 31.83 -3.79
C ALA A 189 17.46 31.60 -2.28
N ASP A 190 17.08 32.59 -1.46
CA ASP A 190 17.08 32.54 0.01
C ASP A 190 15.67 32.33 0.59
N GLY A 191 14.70 32.05 -0.28
CA GLY A 191 13.28 31.93 0.07
C GLY A 191 12.72 30.57 -0.27
N ARG A 192 11.39 30.47 -0.18
CA ARG A 192 10.67 29.24 -0.49
C ARG A 192 9.46 29.55 -1.35
N PHE A 193 9.45 29.00 -2.55
CA PHE A 193 8.29 28.98 -3.42
C PHE A 193 7.69 27.59 -3.44
N VAL A 194 6.38 27.48 -3.20
CA VAL A 194 5.61 26.26 -3.41
C VAL A 194 4.45 26.60 -4.35
N HIS A 195 4.39 25.91 -5.48
CA HIS A 195 3.30 26.08 -6.44
C HIS A 195 2.00 25.48 -5.87
N PRO A 196 0.83 26.15 -5.97
CA PRO A 196 -0.42 25.67 -5.38
C PRO A 196 -0.82 24.25 -5.78
N ALA A 197 -0.52 23.83 -7.02
CA ALA A 197 -0.80 22.48 -7.49
C ALA A 197 0.02 21.36 -6.80
N ALA A 198 1.10 21.70 -6.08
CA ALA A 198 1.91 20.75 -5.34
C ALA A 198 1.40 20.52 -3.90
N LEU A 199 0.46 21.36 -3.43
CA LEU A 199 -0.05 21.28 -2.06
C LEU A 199 -0.87 20.00 -1.85
N PHE A 200 -0.71 19.44 -0.65
CA PHE A 200 -1.34 18.17 -0.28
C PHE A 200 -2.85 18.30 -0.23
N ALA A 201 -3.40 19.37 0.36
CA ALA A 201 -4.84 19.57 0.49
C ALA A 201 -5.56 19.41 -0.87
N PRO A 202 -6.41 18.38 -1.05
CA PRO A 202 -7.23 18.26 -2.25
C PRO A 202 -8.30 19.36 -2.30
N ALA A 203 -8.80 19.63 -3.50
CA ALA A 203 -9.98 20.47 -3.66
C ALA A 203 -11.22 19.76 -3.09
N ALA A 204 -12.17 20.54 -2.55
CA ALA A 204 -13.31 19.99 -1.81
C ALA A 204 -14.23 19.12 -2.67
N ASP A 205 -14.40 19.48 -3.95
CA ASP A 205 -15.13 18.72 -4.96
C ASP A 205 -14.49 17.33 -5.20
N VAL A 206 -13.16 17.25 -5.29
CA VAL A 206 -12.44 15.98 -5.43
C VAL A 206 -12.63 15.07 -4.20
N VAL A 207 -12.70 15.65 -3.00
CA VAL A 207 -12.97 14.89 -1.77
C VAL A 207 -14.41 14.41 -1.74
N ALA A 208 -15.36 15.25 -2.16
CA ALA A 208 -16.78 14.90 -2.22
C ALA A 208 -17.04 13.76 -3.23
N GLU A 209 -16.49 13.87 -4.45
CA GLU A 209 -16.59 12.82 -5.47
C GLU A 209 -16.03 11.49 -4.94
N TRP A 210 -14.85 11.50 -4.33
CA TRP A 210 -14.29 10.29 -3.75
C TRP A 210 -15.17 9.71 -2.62
N ALA A 211 -15.78 10.56 -1.80
CA ALA A 211 -16.68 10.10 -0.74
C ALA A 211 -17.97 9.48 -1.31
N GLU A 212 -18.55 10.07 -2.36
CA GLU A 212 -19.71 9.54 -3.07
C GLU A 212 -19.40 8.18 -3.71
N ASP A 213 -18.28 8.07 -4.43
CA ASP A 213 -17.83 6.82 -5.06
C ASP A 213 -17.59 5.66 -4.08
N ASN A 214 -17.35 5.98 -2.80
CA ASN A 214 -17.07 5.00 -1.73
C ASN A 214 -18.19 4.94 -0.68
N THR A 215 -19.37 5.49 -1.00
CA THR A 215 -20.56 5.28 -0.17
C THR A 215 -20.97 3.81 -0.30
N PRO A 216 -21.35 3.13 0.80
CA PRO A 216 -21.86 1.76 0.71
C PRO A 216 -23.02 1.73 -0.29
N ALA A 217 -23.04 0.74 -1.17
CA ALA A 217 -24.30 0.43 -1.84
C ALA A 217 -25.28 0.07 -0.72
N ASP A 218 -26.45 0.70 -0.69
CA ASP A 218 -27.54 0.17 0.10
C ASP A 218 -27.72 -1.28 -0.34
N ASP A 219 -27.52 -2.23 0.56
CA ASP A 219 -27.97 -3.60 0.38
C ASP A 219 -29.49 -3.51 0.32
N ASP A 220 -30.03 -3.24 -0.87
CA ASP A 220 -31.44 -3.42 -1.15
C ASP A 220 -31.74 -4.91 -0.87
N ASP A 221 -32.41 -5.15 0.26
CA ASP A 221 -33.05 -6.40 0.63
C ASP A 221 -33.81 -6.97 -0.59
N ASP A 222 -33.31 -8.06 -1.18
CA ASP A 222 -34.08 -9.01 -2.00
C ASP A 222 -33.57 -10.45 -1.82
#